data_AF-A0A5D0TSM9-F1
#
_entry.id   AF-A0A5D0TSM9-F1
#
_cell.length_a   1.000
_cell.length_b   1.000
_cell.length_c   1.000
_cell.angle_alpha   90.00
_cell.angle_beta   90.00
_cell.angle_gamma   90.00
#
_symmetry.space_group_name_H-M   'P 1'
#
loop_
_entity.id
_entity.type
_entity.pdbx_description
1 polymer ?
#
loop_
_entity_poly.entity_id
_entity_poly.type
_entity_poly.pdbx_seq_one_letter_code
_entity_poly.pdbx_strand_id
1 'polypeptide(L)' 'MAGEENDFKDAIDGLPADETVLFSLDGASYQIDLHADHAKELRAALDNFIKHAKKG' A
#
# COMPACT_ATOMS: atom_id res chain seq x y z
N MET A 1 -4.45 -23.86 21.08
CA MET A 1 -3.81 -23.83 19.74
C MET A 1 -3.50 -22.39 19.45
N ALA A 2 -2.27 -22.11 19.00
CA ALA A 2 -1.69 -20.79 18.85
C ALA A 2 -2.66 -19.83 18.12
N GLY A 3 -2.73 -18.59 18.60
CA GLY A 3 -3.49 -17.54 17.92
C GLY A 3 -2.98 -17.41 16.49
N GLU A 4 -3.90 -17.19 15.55
CA GLU A 4 -3.56 -16.79 14.19
C GLU A 4 -2.63 -15.58 14.28
N GLU A 5 -1.33 -15.80 14.08
CA GLU A 5 -0.41 -14.72 13.77
C GLU A 5 -0.95 -14.11 12.48
N ASN A 6 -1.43 -12.87 12.57
CA ASN A 6 -1.91 -12.14 11.40
C ASN A 6 -0.77 -12.16 10.39
N ASP A 7 -0.98 -12.79 9.23
CA ASP A 7 0.05 -13.00 8.22
C ASP A 7 0.31 -11.66 7.50
N PHE A 8 0.89 -10.71 8.24
CA PHE A 8 1.15 -9.35 7.80
C PHE A 8 2.36 -9.38 6.86
N LYS A 9 2.08 -9.76 5.62
CA LYS A 9 3.04 -9.93 4.53
C LYS A 9 2.80 -8.89 3.46
N ASP A 10 3.90 -8.47 2.86
CA ASP A 10 3.92 -7.68 1.65
C ASP A 10 3.19 -8.44 0.53
N ALA A 11 2.22 -7.77 -0.08
CA ALA A 11 1.36 -8.36 -1.09
C ALA A 11 2.04 -8.61 -2.45
N ILE A 12 3.25 -8.09 -2.67
CA ILE A 12 4.03 -8.23 -3.91
C ILE A 12 4.94 -9.45 -3.84
N ASP A 13 5.65 -9.65 -2.73
CA ASP A 13 6.69 -10.69 -2.61
C ASP A 13 6.51 -11.67 -1.45
N GLY A 14 5.54 -11.45 -0.57
CA GLY A 14 5.25 -12.31 0.57
C GLY A 14 6.26 -12.22 1.73
N LEU A 15 7.20 -11.26 1.69
CA LEU A 15 8.06 -10.91 2.83
C LEU A 15 7.26 -10.17 3.91
N PRO A 16 7.79 -9.92 5.12
CA PRO A 16 7.06 -9.16 6.14
C PRO A 16 6.68 -7.75 5.65
N ALA A 17 5.42 -7.36 5.85
CA ALA A 17 4.98 -5.99 5.60
C ALA A 17 5.34 -5.06 6.78
N ASP A 18 5.46 -3.77 6.47
CA ASP A 18 5.66 -2.70 7.45
C ASP A 18 4.40 -1.86 7.66
N GLU A 19 3.59 -1.68 6.61
CA GLU A 19 2.39 -0.84 6.66
C GLU A 19 1.29 -1.27 5.66
N THR A 20 0.04 -0.92 5.98
CA THR A 20 -1.07 -0.97 5.02
C THR A 20 -1.21 0.38 4.33
N VAL A 21 -1.06 0.43 3.01
CA VAL A 21 -1.27 1.65 2.21
C VAL A 21 -2.71 1.67 1.66
N LEU A 22 -3.40 2.78 1.92
CA LEU A 22 -4.72 3.06 1.34
C LEU A 22 -4.56 3.93 0.09
N PHE A 23 -5.22 3.54 -1.00
CA PHE A 23 -5.27 4.33 -2.22
C PHE A 23 -6.60 4.16 -2.95
N SER A 24 -6.90 5.07 -3.88
CA SER A 24 -8.12 5.03 -4.67
C SER A 24 -7.82 5.30 -6.14
N LEU A 25 -8.55 4.62 -7.03
CA LEU A 25 -8.50 4.83 -8.48
C LEU A 25 -9.91 4.62 -9.04
N ASP A 26 -10.36 5.54 -9.91
CA ASP A 26 -11.68 5.50 -10.56
C ASP A 26 -12.87 5.31 -9.59
N GLY A 27 -12.76 5.90 -8.39
CA GLY A 27 -13.80 5.84 -7.35
C GLY A 27 -13.83 4.56 -6.53
N ALA A 28 -12.96 3.58 -6.82
CA ALA A 28 -12.77 2.40 -6.00
C ALA A 28 -11.66 2.64 -4.96
N SER A 29 -11.86 2.09 -3.75
CA SER A 29 -10.88 2.14 -2.66
C SER A 29 -10.18 0.79 -2.51
N TYR A 30 -8.86 0.84 -2.34
CA TYR A 30 -7.99 -0.32 -2.21
C TYR A 30 -7.15 -0.22 -0.93
N GLN A 31 -6.74 -1.38 -0.42
CA GLN A 31 -5.77 -1.52 0.65
C GLN A 31 -4.73 -2.53 0.20
N ILE A 32 -3.47 -2.30 0.56
CA ILE A 32 -2.36 -3.21 0.26
C ILE A 32 -1.34 -3.16 1.38
N ASP A 33 -0.96 -4.32 1.91
CA ASP A 33 0.10 -4.46 2.90
C ASP A 33 1.44 -4.52 2.17
N LEU A 34 2.39 -3.66 2.57
CA LEU A 34 3.67 -3.49 1.89
C LEU A 34 4.81 -3.30 2.90
N HIS A 35 5.99 -3.77 2.55
CA HIS A 35 7.24 -3.34 3.18
C HIS A 35 7.62 -1.93 2.71
N ALA A 36 8.49 -1.27 3.46
CA ALA A 36 8.77 0.15 3.33
C ALA A 36 9.21 0.57 1.91
N ASP A 37 10.00 -0.24 1.21
CA ASP A 37 10.46 0.05 -0.15
C ASP A 37 9.32 -0.04 -1.18
N HIS A 38 8.46 -1.06 -1.15
CA HIS A 38 7.30 -1.11 -2.04
C HIS A 38 6.27 -0.01 -1.72
N ALA A 39 6.07 0.30 -0.44
CA ALA A 39 5.21 1.41 -0.04
C ALA A 39 5.74 2.76 -0.56
N LYS A 40 7.07 2.94 -0.58
CA LYS A 40 7.72 4.09 -1.18
C LYS A 40 7.58 4.10 -2.70
N GLU A 41 7.71 2.95 -3.36
CA GLU A 41 7.52 2.80 -4.80
C GLU A 41 6.10 3.22 -5.22
N LEU A 42 5.07 2.73 -4.52
CA LEU A 42 3.68 3.10 -4.78
C LEU A 42 3.48 4.63 -4.67
N ARG A 43 3.99 5.25 -3.61
CA ARG A 43 3.88 6.71 -3.42
C ARG A 43 4.63 7.49 -4.49
N ALA A 44 5.81 7.02 -4.89
CA ALA A 44 6.61 7.65 -5.94
C ALA A 44 5.92 7.56 -7.32
N ALA A 45 5.28 6.43 -7.64
CA ALA A 45 4.52 6.27 -8.87
C ALA A 45 3.33 7.25 -8.97
N LEU A 46 2.69 7.56 -7.84
CA LEU A 46 1.56 8.49 -7.79
C LEU A 46 1.99 9.97 -7.69
N ASP A 47 3.22 10.25 -7.27
CA ASP A 47 3.70 11.60 -6.95
C ASP A 47 3.53 12.60 -8.12
N ASN A 48 3.85 12.20 -9.35
CA ASN A 48 3.68 13.07 -10.52
C ASN A 48 2.22 13.47 -10.75
N PHE A 49 1.27 12.57 -10.51
CA PHE A 49 -0.15 12.86 -10.67
C PHE A 49 -0.68 13.71 -9.52
N ILE A 50 -0.29 13.38 -8.28
CA ILE A 50 -0.69 14.12 -7.07
C ILE A 50 -0.25 15.59 -7.16
N LYS A 51 0.98 15.86 -7.64
CA LYS A 51 1.51 17.22 -7.82
C LYS A 51 0.66 18.11 -8.72
N HIS A 52 -0.05 17.52 -9.69
CA HIS A 52 -0.90 18.24 -10.64
C HIS A 52 -2.39 18.11 -10.32
N ALA A 53 -2.76 17.21 -9.40
CA ALA A 53 -4.14 16.99 -9.00
C ALA A 53 -4.64 18.11 -8.07
N LYS A 54 -5.96 18.31 -8.08
CA LYS A 54 -6.64 19.08 -7.06
C LYS A 54 -7.18 18.11 -6.02
N LYS A 55 -6.98 18.43 -4.74
CA LYS A 55 -7.72 17.74 -3.68
C LYS A 55 -9.21 18.01 -3.89
N GLY A 56 -9.98 16.92 -3.95
CA GLY A 56 -11.44 16.97 -3.93
C GLY A 56 -11.97 17.40 -2.57
#